data_AF-A0A024QH45-F1
#
_entry.id   AF-A0A024QH45-F1
#
_cell.length_a   1.000
_cell.length_b   1.000
_cell.length_c   1.000
_cell.angle_alpha   90.00
_cell.angle_beta   90.00
_cell.angle_gamma   90.00
#
_symmetry.space_group_name_H-M   'P 1'
#
loop_
_entity.id
_entity.type
_entity.pdbx_description
1 polymer ?
#
loop_
_entity_poly.entity_id
_entity_poly.type
_entity_poly.pdbx_seq_one_letter_code
_entity_poly.pdbx_strand_id
1 'polypeptide(L)'
;MLSIGKYLSNIIKYGSFSMITSQIIGDLILLAPLGFYAPLIWTKFKNIKTILLLGLISSAVVESTKLIISTIIGYTYRSFITDDIILYTIGVLMGFLTLKITSPLLRVIANQNDIKNDHANWLLSLRRL
;
A
#
# COMPACT_ATOMS: atom_id res chain seq x y z
N MET A 1 -26.00 5.85 -38.72
CA MET A 1 -26.47 6.28 -37.39
C MET A 1 -25.92 5.35 -36.33
N LEU A 2 -24.70 5.60 -35.85
CA LEU A 2 -24.22 5.01 -34.60
C LEU A 2 -25.06 5.63 -33.49
N SER A 3 -25.99 4.85 -32.95
CA SER A 3 -26.98 5.33 -31.98
C SER A 3 -26.25 5.99 -30.81
N ILE A 4 -26.59 7.25 -30.52
CA ILE A 4 -26.14 8.01 -29.34
C ILE A 4 -26.20 7.13 -28.06
N GLY A 5 -27.14 6.19 -28.00
CA GLY A 5 -27.25 5.20 -26.92
C GLY A 5 -26.05 4.27 -26.74
N LYS A 6 -25.32 3.89 -27.81
CA LYS A 6 -24.06 3.11 -27.71
C LYS A 6 -22.90 3.96 -27.19
N TYR A 7 -22.88 5.25 -27.49
CA TYR A 7 -21.84 6.16 -27.01
C TYR A 7 -22.07 6.48 -25.53
N LEU A 8 -23.31 6.77 -25.14
CA LEU A 8 -23.71 6.95 -23.74
C LEU A 8 -23.52 5.69 -22.90
N SER A 9 -23.88 4.50 -23.43
CA SER A 9 -23.65 3.25 -22.71
C SER A 9 -22.18 2.93 -22.55
N ASN A 10 -21.31 3.27 -23.51
CA ASN A 10 -19.87 3.15 -23.35
C ASN A 10 -19.32 4.15 -22.32
N ILE A 11 -19.80 5.39 -22.25
CA ILE A 11 -19.39 6.35 -21.21
C ILE A 11 -19.79 5.84 -19.82
N ILE A 12 -20.97 5.25 -19.66
CA ILE A 12 -21.44 4.72 -18.37
C ILE A 12 -20.72 3.40 -18.03
N LYS A 13 -20.45 2.55 -19.02
CA LYS A 13 -19.85 1.21 -18.82
C LYS A 13 -18.34 1.26 -18.64
N TYR A 14 -17.63 2.20 -19.27
CA TYR A 14 -16.18 2.40 -19.12
C TYR A 14 -15.83 3.53 -18.14
N GLY A 15 -16.70 4.53 -17.96
CA GLY A 15 -16.39 5.77 -17.22
C GLY A 15 -16.80 5.81 -15.76
N SER A 16 -17.36 4.76 -15.14
CA SER A 16 -17.93 4.92 -13.78
C SER A 16 -17.61 3.84 -12.76
N PHE A 17 -17.34 2.59 -13.14
CA PHE A 17 -17.04 1.54 -12.14
C PHE A 17 -15.59 1.07 -12.19
N SER A 18 -15.12 0.62 -13.36
CA SER A 18 -13.75 0.09 -13.52
C SER A 18 -12.67 1.11 -13.15
N MET A 19 -12.91 2.40 -13.41
CA MET A 19 -11.95 3.46 -13.10
C MET A 19 -11.88 3.73 -11.59
N ILE A 20 -13.03 3.80 -10.92
CA ILE A 20 -13.11 4.00 -9.46
C ILE A 20 -12.53 2.80 -8.72
N THR A 21 -12.85 1.57 -9.14
CA THR A 21 -12.29 0.37 -8.52
C THR A 21 -10.78 0.29 -8.71
N SER A 22 -10.27 0.59 -9.90
CA SER A 22 -8.82 0.61 -10.16
C SER A 22 -8.10 1.68 -9.34
N GLN A 23 -8.73 2.83 -9.10
CA GLN A 23 -8.21 3.89 -8.24
C GLN A 23 -8.10 3.43 -6.78
N ILE A 24 -9.19 2.89 -6.23
CA ILE A 24 -9.23 2.38 -4.84
C ILE A 24 -8.20 1.26 -4.64
N ILE A 25 -8.16 0.30 -5.56
CA ILE A 25 -7.22 -0.83 -5.51
C ILE A 25 -5.78 -0.34 -5.65
N GLY A 26 -5.54 0.60 -6.57
CA GLY A 26 -4.22 1.20 -6.77
C GLY A 26 -3.69 1.86 -5.51
N ASP A 27 -4.52 2.64 -4.82
CA ASP A 27 -4.11 3.33 -3.61
C ASP A 27 -3.87 2.35 -2.43
N LEU A 28 -4.69 1.32 -2.30
CA LEU A 28 -4.47 0.25 -1.32
C LEU A 28 -3.14 -0.49 -1.56
N ILE A 29 -2.83 -0.81 -2.81
CA ILE A 29 -1.65 -1.62 -3.15
C ILE A 29 -0.36 -0.78 -3.07
N LEU A 30 -0.40 0.52 -3.40
CA LEU A 30 0.80 1.35 -3.53
C LEU A 30 1.68 1.34 -2.28
N LEU A 31 1.08 1.46 -1.09
CA LEU A 31 1.82 1.49 0.17
C LEU A 31 1.79 0.16 0.95
N ALA A 32 1.12 -0.88 0.45
CA ALA A 32 1.14 -2.19 1.08
C ALA A 32 2.56 -2.78 1.24
N PRO A 33 3.47 -2.68 0.25
CA PRO A 33 4.86 -3.13 0.43
C PRO A 33 5.57 -2.42 1.58
N LEU A 34 5.31 -1.12 1.81
CA LEU A 34 5.90 -0.38 2.91
C LEU A 34 5.49 -0.98 4.26
N GLY A 35 4.20 -1.32 4.41
CA GLY A 35 3.69 -1.98 5.61
C GLY A 35 4.23 -3.38 5.84
N PHE A 36 4.51 -4.12 4.76
CA PHE A 36 5.11 -5.44 4.82
C PHE A 36 6.60 -5.40 5.20
N TYR A 37 7.38 -4.48 4.63
CA TYR A 37 8.83 -4.45 4.84
C TYR A 37 9.25 -3.64 6.07
N ALA A 38 8.48 -2.62 6.48
CA ALA A 38 8.85 -1.79 7.62
C ALA A 38 9.16 -2.56 8.93
N PRO A 39 8.40 -3.59 9.33
CA PRO A 39 8.68 -4.37 10.56
C PRO A 39 9.90 -5.28 10.43
N LEU A 40 10.27 -5.66 9.21
CA LEU A 40 11.41 -6.51 8.91
C LEU A 40 12.73 -5.74 8.99
N ILE A 41 12.72 -4.51 8.47
CA ILE A 41 13.91 -3.65 8.37
C ILE A 41 14.14 -2.89 9.68
N TRP A 42 13.08 -2.32 10.26
CA TRP A 42 13.21 -1.47 11.45
C TRP A 42 12.53 -2.09 12.67
N THR A 43 13.24 -2.06 13.79
CA THR A 43 12.74 -2.57 15.07
C THR A 43 11.58 -1.74 15.66
N LYS A 44 11.41 -0.50 15.20
CA LYS A 44 10.42 0.46 15.68
C LYS A 44 9.01 0.21 15.14
N PHE A 45 8.86 -0.40 13.96
CA PHE A 45 7.57 -0.57 13.26
C PHE A 45 6.96 -1.96 13.47
N LYS A 46 6.81 -2.39 14.73
CA LYS A 46 6.29 -3.73 15.05
C LYS A 46 4.88 -3.73 15.64
N ASN A 47 4.37 -2.54 15.97
CA ASN A 47 3.06 -2.39 16.59
C ASN A 47 2.11 -1.69 15.62
N ILE A 48 0.82 -1.99 15.74
CA ILE A 48 -0.23 -1.37 14.91
C ILE A 48 -0.18 0.15 14.99
N LYS A 49 0.04 0.73 16.19
CA LYS A 49 0.15 2.20 16.37
C LYS A 49 1.26 2.82 15.53
N THR A 50 2.45 2.22 15.53
CA THR A 50 3.60 2.71 14.76
C THR A 50 3.41 2.54 13.26
N ILE A 51 2.71 1.47 12.86
CA ILE A 51 2.35 1.20 11.46
C ILE A 51 1.28 2.18 10.96
N LEU A 52 0.28 2.49 11.77
CA LEU A 52 -0.73 3.50 11.45
C LEU A 52 -0.10 4.88 11.29
N LEU A 53 0.80 5.26 12.21
CA LEU A 53 1.53 6.52 12.09
C LEU A 53 2.39 6.56 10.82
N LEU A 54 3.07 5.45 10.49
CA LEU A 54 3.82 5.32 9.24
C LEU A 54 2.91 5.47 8.02
N GLY A 55 1.73 4.85 8.05
CA GLY A 55 0.72 4.98 6.99
C GLY A 55 0.21 6.41 6.82
N LEU A 56 -0.08 7.10 7.91
CA LEU A 56 -0.51 8.50 7.88
C LEU A 56 0.56 9.44 7.33
N ILE A 57 1.82 9.29 7.76
CA ILE A 57 2.92 10.14 7.27
C ILE A 57 3.20 9.84 5.79
N SER A 58 3.29 8.55 5.42
CA SER A 58 3.61 8.17 4.04
C SER A 58 2.50 8.52 3.06
N SER A 59 1.23 8.36 3.45
CA SER A 59 0.09 8.80 2.65
C SER A 59 0.08 10.32 2.44
N ALA A 60 0.35 11.12 3.49
CA ALA A 60 0.47 12.57 3.35
C ALA A 60 1.57 12.99 2.37
N VAL A 61 2.70 12.26 2.34
CA VAL A 61 3.78 12.49 1.36
C VAL A 61 3.32 12.17 -0.06
N VAL A 62 2.62 11.07 -0.28
CA VAL A 62 2.08 10.68 -1.60
C VAL A 62 1.06 11.73 -2.09
N GLU A 63 0.14 12.15 -1.23
CA GLU A 63 -0.90 13.13 -1.53
C GLU A 63 -0.28 14.50 -1.85
N SER A 64 0.73 14.92 -1.08
CA SER A 64 1.50 16.14 -1.35
C SER A 64 2.25 16.07 -2.68
N THR A 65 2.82 14.91 -3.01
CA THR A 65 3.51 14.69 -4.30
C THR A 65 2.52 14.80 -5.45
N LYS A 66 1.32 14.23 -5.33
CA LYS A 66 0.24 14.38 -6.32
C LYS A 66 -0.16 15.85 -6.51
N LEU A 67 -0.29 16.63 -5.43
CA LEU A 67 -0.57 18.07 -5.52
C LEU A 67 0.52 18.84 -6.27
N ILE A 68 1.79 18.59 -5.94
CA ILE A 68 2.92 19.26 -6.57
C ILE A 68 2.93 18.94 -8.07
N ILE A 69 2.79 17.66 -8.44
CA ILE A 69 2.73 17.23 -9.84
C ILE A 69 1.55 17.88 -10.57
N SER A 70 0.38 17.89 -9.95
CA SER A 70 -0.82 18.53 -10.50
C SER A 70 -0.62 20.03 -10.76
N THR A 71 0.14 20.70 -9.89
CA THR A 71 0.44 22.13 -10.04
C THR A 71 1.42 22.37 -11.18
N ILE A 72 2.44 21.51 -11.34
CA ILE A 72 3.45 21.61 -12.40
C ILE A 72 2.83 21.37 -13.79
N ILE A 73 1.91 20.41 -13.92
CA ILE A 73 1.31 20.02 -15.20
C ILE A 73 0.16 20.98 -15.61
N GLY A 74 -0.32 21.83 -14.69
CA GLY A 74 -1.38 22.80 -14.96
C GLY A 74 -2.78 22.18 -15.14
N TYR A 75 -2.91 20.87 -14.91
CA TYR A 75 -4.18 20.14 -14.91
C TYR A 75 -4.32 19.38 -13.59
N THR A 76 -5.54 19.32 -13.06
CA THR A 76 -5.89 18.46 -11.93
C THR A 76 -5.73 17.00 -12.34
N TYR A 77 -4.56 16.42 -12.07
CA TYR A 77 -4.25 15.03 -12.43
C TYR A 77 -5.21 14.05 -11.73
N ARG A 78 -5.58 14.39 -10.49
CA ARG A 78 -6.57 13.69 -9.68
C ARG A 78 -7.03 14.62 -8.56
N SER A 79 -8.32 14.61 -8.24
CA SER A 79 -8.86 15.39 -7.12
C SER A 79 -8.19 14.94 -5.81
N PHE A 80 -7.63 15.88 -5.05
CA PHE A 80 -7.15 15.67 -3.68
C PHE A 80 -8.35 15.37 -2.79
N ILE A 81 -8.78 14.11 -2.76
CA ILE A 81 -9.87 13.66 -1.91
C ILE A 81 -9.23 13.02 -0.69
N THR A 82 -9.56 13.54 0.50
CA THR A 82 -9.11 13.05 1.81
C THR A 82 -9.26 11.54 2.00
N ASP A 83 -10.16 10.91 1.25
CA ASP A 83 -10.41 9.46 1.24
C ASP A 83 -9.16 8.65 0.83
N ASP A 84 -8.28 9.21 -0.01
CA ASP A 84 -7.06 8.54 -0.48
C ASP A 84 -6.07 8.28 0.70
N ILE A 85 -5.99 9.18 1.69
CA ILE A 85 -5.12 9.02 2.87
C ILE A 85 -5.52 7.78 3.68
N ILE A 86 -6.83 7.56 3.82
CA ILE A 86 -7.36 6.41 4.54
C ILE A 86 -7.04 5.14 3.77
N LEU A 87 -7.24 5.12 2.45
CA LEU A 87 -6.93 3.96 1.60
C LEU A 87 -5.45 3.60 1.64
N TYR A 88 -4.55 4.57 1.51
CA TYR A 88 -3.11 4.33 1.65
C TYR A 88 -2.75 3.77 3.03
N THR A 89 -3.33 4.33 4.11
CA THR A 89 -3.08 3.86 5.48
C THR A 89 -3.59 2.44 5.69
N ILE A 90 -4.76 2.10 5.14
CA ILE A 90 -5.30 0.72 5.13
C ILE A 90 -4.36 -0.20 4.35
N GLY A 91 -3.83 0.25 3.21
CA GLY A 91 -2.84 -0.49 2.42
C GLY A 91 -1.62 -0.87 3.23
N VAL A 92 -1.02 0.09 3.94
CA VAL A 92 0.11 -0.16 4.85
C VAL A 92 -0.28 -1.16 5.95
N LEU A 93 -1.46 -1.02 6.55
CA LEU A 93 -1.93 -1.95 7.58
C LEU A 93 -2.13 -3.37 7.01
N MET A 94 -2.67 -3.50 5.80
CA MET A 94 -2.84 -4.79 5.12
C MET A 94 -1.48 -5.46 4.90
N GLY A 95 -0.48 -4.73 4.39
CA GLY A 95 0.88 -5.26 4.23
C GLY A 95 1.49 -5.75 5.54
N PHE A 96 1.30 -4.99 6.63
CA PHE A 96 1.73 -5.40 7.96
C PHE A 96 1.06 -6.69 8.44
N LEU A 97 -0.27 -6.80 8.25
CA LEU A 97 -1.03 -7.99 8.61
C LEU A 97 -0.61 -9.20 7.76
N THR A 98 -0.37 -9.01 6.46
CA THR A 98 0.16 -10.06 5.58
C THR A 98 1.49 -10.59 6.10
N LEU A 99 2.41 -9.72 6.52
CA LEU A 99 3.65 -10.15 7.16
C LEU A 99 3.37 -10.94 8.43
N LYS A 100 2.50 -10.43 9.31
CA LYS A 100 2.22 -11.08 10.59
C LYS A 100 1.65 -12.50 10.41
N ILE A 101 0.74 -12.67 9.46
CA ILE A 101 0.14 -13.97 9.09
C ILE A 101 1.16 -14.91 8.47
N THR A 102 2.06 -14.40 7.61
CA THR A 102 3.08 -15.22 6.93
C THR A 102 4.34 -15.46 7.78
N SER A 103 4.56 -14.68 8.84
CA SER A 103 5.72 -14.76 9.72
C SER A 103 5.99 -16.16 10.32
N PRO A 104 5.02 -16.97 10.77
CA PRO A 104 5.31 -18.33 11.24
C PRO A 104 5.89 -19.21 10.13
N LEU A 105 5.39 -19.10 8.90
CA LEU A 105 5.92 -19.83 7.75
C LEU A 105 7.34 -19.36 7.41
N LEU A 106 7.58 -18.04 7.38
CA LEU A 106 8.89 -17.45 7.14
C LEU A 106 9.91 -17.91 8.19
N ARG A 107 9.51 -18.04 9.46
CA ARG A 107 10.36 -18.56 10.55
C ARG A 107 10.74 -20.01 10.35
N VAL A 108 9.83 -20.87 9.90
CA VAL A 108 10.13 -22.30 9.64
C VAL A 108 11.17 -22.43 8.53
N ILE A 109 11.00 -21.68 7.44
CA ILE A 109 11.95 -21.67 6.31
C ILE A 109 13.30 -21.11 6.75
N ALA A 110 13.29 -20.03 7.54
CA ALA A 110 14.48 -19.41 8.06
C ALA A 110 15.28 -20.33 9.01
N ASN A 111 14.60 -21.03 9.92
CA ASN A 111 15.27 -21.89 10.90
C ASN A 111 16.00 -23.07 10.22
N GLN A 112 15.53 -23.53 9.06
CA GLN A 112 16.25 -24.51 8.25
C GLN A 112 17.55 -23.95 7.63
N ASN A 113 17.59 -22.64 7.37
CA ASN A 113 18.76 -21.95 6.83
C ASN A 113 19.74 -21.45 7.90
N ASP A 114 19.26 -21.16 9.12
CA ASP A 114 20.08 -20.69 10.27
C ASP A 114 21.04 -21.77 10.79
N ILE A 115 20.69 -23.05 10.64
CA ILE A 115 21.61 -24.19 10.86
C ILE A 115 22.85 -24.11 9.93
N LYS A 116 22.77 -23.32 8.85
CA LYS A 116 23.81 -23.23 7.82
C LYS A 116 24.63 -21.95 7.80
N ASN A 117 24.23 -20.84 8.45
CA ASN A 117 24.94 -19.56 8.35
C ASN A 117 24.72 -18.59 9.53
N ASP A 118 25.82 -18.10 10.13
CA ASP A 118 25.88 -17.20 11.31
C ASP A 118 25.48 -15.72 11.05
N HIS A 119 25.12 -15.32 9.83
CA HIS A 119 24.90 -13.91 9.47
C HIS A 119 23.44 -13.42 9.56
N ALA A 120 22.55 -14.20 10.19
CA ALA A 120 21.11 -14.01 10.03
C ALA A 120 20.49 -12.98 11.00
N ASN A 121 21.04 -11.76 11.06
CA ASN A 121 20.53 -10.66 11.91
C ASN A 121 19.06 -10.28 11.61
N TRP A 122 18.57 -10.51 10.39
CA TRP A 122 17.18 -10.27 10.02
C TRP A 122 16.21 -11.32 10.61
N LEU A 123 16.68 -12.50 11.01
CA LEU A 123 15.85 -13.49 11.71
C LEU A 123 15.47 -13.04 13.12
N LEU A 124 16.33 -12.22 13.75
CA LEU A 124 16.01 -11.58 15.02
C LEU A 124 14.85 -10.58 14.87
N SER A 125 14.67 -9.99 13.68
CA SER A 125 13.53 -9.11 13.43
C SER A 125 12.24 -9.93 13.36
N LEU A 126 12.26 -11.10 12.70
CA LEU A 126 11.16 -12.07 12.66
C LEU A 126 10.79 -12.62 14.04
N ARG A 127 11.76 -12.96 14.92
CA ARG A 127 11.50 -13.51 16.27
C ARG A 127 10.66 -12.60 17.17
N ARG A 128 10.67 -11.30 16.91
CA ARG A 128 10.03 -10.27 17.76
C ARG A 128 8.71 -9.73 17.18
N LEU A 129 8.20 -10.34 16.09
CA LEU A 129 6.87 -10.08 15.51
C LEU A 129 5.79 -10.97 16.15
#